data_AF-A0A1M6VP46-F1
#
_entry.id   AF-A0A1M6VP46-F1
#
_cell.length_a   1.000
_cell.length_b   1.000
_cell.length_c   1.000
_cell.angle_alpha   90.00
_cell.angle_beta   90.00
_cell.angle_gamma   90.00
#
_symmetry.space_group_name_H-M   'P 1'
#
loop_
_entity.id
_entity.type
_entity.pdbx_description
1 polymer ?
#
loop_
_entity_poly.entity_id
_entity_poly.type
_entity_poly.pdbx_seq_one_letter_code
_entity_poly.pdbx_strand_id
1 'polypeptide(L)'
;MKIEKIYSIESQNRCEIHLVRDSKFWQAWERSSFLFSKLFRPFKINARFFKNISAEMVYLGFPDTLLAKIQEECDGKYSYKVIDENHVVITGLPVLENFDDWKKSVLGAVPKTSPASKKQESHSNVNPRNMMLAYREMYDYTLDICRRTGKFYKNYKFGLGDRLRNDSMELLEMMQLAMQGFAKFDFDRAMQILVRARIQLRILQDLKQIANNQWIFVNAKIETILNLLRLESCGNDTVGENLSEFSSPLSPAMQRSRQTHGDGLPQGTPCRV
;
A
#
# COMPACT_ATOMS: atom_id res chain seq x y z
N MET A 1 20.68 -6.91 10.70
CA MET A 1 20.79 -8.11 11.56
C MET A 1 19.47 -8.88 11.56
N LYS A 2 19.45 -10.22 11.66
CA LYS A 2 18.18 -10.99 11.75
C LYS A 2 17.48 -10.75 13.09
N ILE A 3 16.15 -10.70 13.10
CA ILE A 3 15.34 -10.38 14.30
C ILE A 3 15.51 -11.41 15.44
N GLU A 4 15.76 -12.68 15.12
CA GLU A 4 16.03 -13.73 16.13
C GLU A 4 17.28 -13.42 16.95
N LYS A 5 18.33 -12.92 16.29
CA LYS A 5 19.57 -12.52 16.95
C LYS A 5 19.35 -11.29 17.84
N ILE A 6 18.56 -10.33 17.37
CA ILE A 6 18.21 -9.12 18.12
C ILE A 6 17.43 -9.50 19.39
N TYR A 7 16.45 -10.40 19.28
CA TYR A 7 15.66 -10.86 20.42
C TYR A 7 16.52 -11.55 21.49
N SER A 8 17.47 -12.40 21.06
CA SER A 8 18.41 -13.06 21.98
C SER A 8 19.31 -12.06 22.72
N ILE A 9 19.80 -11.02 22.02
CA ILE A 9 20.61 -9.95 22.62
C ILE A 9 19.77 -9.18 23.65
N GLU A 10 18.58 -8.72 23.27
CA GLU A 10 17.72 -7.90 24.13
C GLU A 10 17.18 -8.65 25.35
N SER A 11 17.02 -9.98 25.24
CA SER A 11 16.59 -10.81 26.38
C SER A 11 17.65 -10.90 27.48
N GLN A 12 18.93 -10.79 27.10
CA GLN A 12 20.06 -10.82 28.04
C GLN A 12 20.53 -9.41 28.43
N ASN A 13 20.16 -8.41 27.63
CA ASN A 13 20.50 -7.01 27.86
C ASN A 13 19.89 -6.48 29.16
N ARG A 14 20.66 -5.70 29.92
CA ARG A 14 20.19 -5.05 31.16
C ARG A 14 20.48 -3.56 31.21
N CYS A 15 21.54 -3.09 30.56
CA CYS A 15 22.03 -1.72 30.68
C CYS A 15 22.80 -1.24 29.45
N GLU A 16 22.60 -1.88 28.30
CA GLU A 16 23.24 -1.49 27.04
C GLU A 16 22.18 -1.04 26.04
N ILE A 17 22.53 -0.13 25.14
CA ILE A 17 21.67 0.21 23.99
C ILE A 17 22.35 -0.33 22.75
N HIS A 18 21.71 -1.30 22.11
CA HIS A 18 22.10 -1.81 20.80
C HIS A 18 21.32 -1.08 19.72
N LEU A 19 22.05 -0.36 18.86
CA LEU A 19 21.54 0.31 17.68
C LEU A 19 21.89 -0.53 16.45
N VAL A 20 20.87 -1.03 15.76
CA VAL A 20 21.00 -1.84 14.56
C VAL A 20 20.55 -1.02 13.35
N ARG A 21 21.36 -0.99 12.30
CA ARG A 21 21.03 -0.30 11.05
C ARG A 21 20.03 -1.12 10.24
N ASP A 22 19.00 -0.42 9.78
CA ASP A 22 17.99 -0.89 8.84
C ASP A 22 17.89 0.13 7.71
N SER A 23 18.67 -0.11 6.64
CA SER A 23 18.82 0.80 5.51
C SER A 23 19.27 2.21 5.93
N LYS A 24 18.40 3.23 5.79
CA LYS A 24 18.66 4.64 6.13
C LYS A 24 18.34 5.01 7.59
N PHE A 25 17.94 4.03 8.41
CA PHE A 25 17.52 4.23 9.79
C PHE A 25 18.35 3.38 10.75
N TRP A 26 18.54 3.90 11.96
CA TRP A 26 19.02 3.13 13.11
C TRP A 26 17.85 2.78 14.00
N GLN A 27 17.84 1.55 14.50
CA GLN A 27 16.78 1.03 15.34
C GLN A 27 17.32 0.47 16.65
N ALA A 28 16.62 0.77 17.74
CA ALA A 28 16.83 0.12 19.04
C ALA A 28 15.56 -0.66 19.39
N TRP A 29 15.75 -1.86 19.94
CA TRP A 29 14.67 -2.80 20.25
C TRP A 29 14.52 -2.98 21.76
N GLU A 30 13.31 -3.33 22.22
CA GLU A 30 13.02 -3.77 23.58
C GLU A 30 13.69 -2.91 24.67
N ARG A 31 14.66 -3.45 25.41
CA ARG A 31 15.34 -2.77 26.52
C ARG A 31 16.20 -1.62 26.01
N SER A 32 16.90 -1.80 24.89
CA SER A 32 17.59 -0.71 24.21
C SER A 32 16.64 0.44 23.88
N SER A 33 15.41 0.13 23.46
CA SER A 33 14.42 1.16 23.13
C SER A 33 13.90 1.92 24.35
N PHE A 34 13.70 1.21 25.46
CA PHE A 34 13.32 1.80 26.73
C PHE A 34 14.39 2.75 27.27
N LEU A 35 15.63 2.27 27.36
CA LEU A 35 16.76 3.07 27.82
C LEU A 35 16.95 4.30 26.93
N PHE A 36 16.86 4.13 25.61
CA PHE A 36 16.97 5.24 24.68
C PHE A 36 15.89 6.30 24.93
N SER A 37 14.63 5.89 25.10
CA SER A 37 13.52 6.82 25.32
C SER A 37 13.61 7.63 26.62
N LYS A 38 14.38 7.13 27.60
CA LYS A 38 14.53 7.76 28.92
C LYS A 38 15.77 8.64 29.02
N LEU A 39 16.86 8.23 28.36
CA LEU A 39 18.17 8.87 28.49
C LEU A 39 18.45 9.87 27.37
N PHE A 40 17.79 9.70 26.23
CA PHE A 40 17.95 10.56 25.06
C PHE A 40 16.61 11.21 24.71
N ARG A 41 16.45 11.53 23.43
CA ARG A 41 15.30 12.26 22.90
C ARG A 41 14.08 11.33 22.73
N PRO A 42 12.86 11.87 22.94
CA PRO A 42 11.64 11.11 22.69
C PRO A 42 11.46 10.90 21.18
N PHE A 43 11.53 9.64 20.76
CA PHE A 43 11.13 9.21 19.43
C PHE A 43 9.84 8.40 19.50
N LYS A 44 9.16 8.29 18.36
CA LYS A 44 7.97 7.45 18.25
C LYS A 44 8.36 5.98 18.47
N ILE A 45 7.80 5.40 19.52
CA ILE A 45 7.91 3.98 19.81
C ILE A 45 6.88 3.23 18.98
N ASN A 46 7.29 2.14 18.33
CA ASN A 46 6.44 1.26 17.54
C ASN A 46 6.46 -0.14 18.16
N ALA A 47 5.38 -0.90 17.98
CA ALA A 47 5.28 -2.29 18.39
C ALA A 47 4.91 -3.17 17.20
N ARG A 48 5.52 -4.36 17.10
CA ARG A 48 5.25 -5.31 16.04
C ARG A 48 5.34 -6.75 16.57
N PHE A 49 4.38 -7.57 16.18
CA PHE A 49 4.42 -9.01 16.42
C PHE A 49 5.24 -9.73 15.34
N PHE A 50 6.18 -10.57 15.76
CA PHE A 50 7.02 -11.37 14.87
C PHE A 50 6.63 -12.84 14.97
N LYS A 51 6.05 -13.38 13.89
CA LYS A 51 5.60 -14.78 13.82
C LYS A 51 6.72 -15.79 14.04
N ASN A 52 7.92 -15.51 13.55
CA ASN A 52 9.07 -16.40 13.66
C ASN A 52 9.60 -16.55 15.10
N ILE A 53 9.36 -15.56 15.97
CA ILE A 53 9.75 -15.59 17.39
C ILE A 53 8.53 -15.77 18.30
N SER A 54 7.32 -15.68 17.74
CA SER A 54 6.05 -15.70 18.48
C SER A 54 6.01 -14.68 19.63
N ALA A 55 6.60 -13.51 19.42
CA ALA A 55 6.72 -12.46 20.43
C ALA A 55 6.35 -11.08 19.87
N GLU A 56 5.74 -10.25 20.73
CA GLU A 56 5.58 -8.81 20.48
C GLU A 56 6.85 -8.08 20.88
N MET A 57 7.43 -7.39 19.90
CA MET A 57 8.62 -6.57 20.09
C MET A 57 8.32 -5.11 19.92
N VAL A 58 8.89 -4.31 20.81
CA VAL A 58 8.84 -2.84 20.77
C VAL A 58 10.16 -2.32 20.19
N TYR A 59 10.10 -1.27 19.38
CA TYR A 59 11.29 -0.63 18.82
C TYR A 59 11.11 0.87 18.63
N LEU A 60 12.21 1.60 18.63
CA LEU A 60 12.28 2.95 18.08
C LEU A 60 13.22 2.98 16.88
N GLY A 61 13.01 3.94 15.99
CA GLY A 61 13.92 4.20 14.89
C GLY A 61 14.14 5.69 14.65
N PHE A 62 15.34 6.05 14.21
CA PHE A 62 15.71 7.41 13.84
C PHE A 62 16.62 7.43 12.60
N PRO A 63 16.63 8.52 11.81
CA PRO A 63 17.44 8.62 10.59
C PRO A 63 18.94 8.66 10.90
N ASP A 64 19.74 8.13 9.97
CA ASP A 64 21.22 8.09 10.04
C ASP A 64 21.88 9.45 10.32
N THR A 65 21.28 10.53 9.81
CA THR A 65 21.77 11.90 10.03
C THR A 65 21.80 12.33 11.50
N LEU A 66 21.06 11.64 12.38
CA LEU A 66 21.03 11.92 13.82
C LEU A 66 22.05 11.10 14.61
N LEU A 67 22.70 10.10 14.01
CA LEU A 67 23.65 9.24 14.72
C LEU A 67 24.83 10.05 15.27
N ALA A 68 25.39 10.96 14.47
CA ALA A 68 26.50 11.82 14.88
C ALA A 68 26.14 12.68 16.12
N LYS A 69 24.91 13.20 16.18
CA LYS A 69 24.43 13.98 17.33
C LYS A 69 24.28 13.13 18.58
N ILE A 70 23.83 11.88 18.43
CA ILE A 70 23.72 10.93 19.54
C ILE A 70 25.11 10.57 20.06
N GLN A 71 26.08 10.41 19.16
CA GLN A 71 27.48 10.18 19.54
C GLN A 71 28.06 11.36 20.32
N GLU A 72 27.81 12.60 19.89
CA GLU A 72 28.19 13.81 20.64
C GLU A 72 27.49 13.88 22.01
N GLU A 73 26.21 13.53 22.10
CA GLU A 73 25.47 13.48 23.38
C GLU A 73 25.98 12.40 24.34
N CYS A 74 26.62 11.35 23.81
CA CYS A 74 27.29 10.32 24.59
C CYS A 74 28.66 10.78 25.09
N ASP A 75 29.32 11.70 24.39
CA ASP A 75 30.69 12.10 24.69
C ASP A 75 30.78 12.70 26.10
N GLY A 76 31.64 12.12 26.93
CA GLY A 76 31.79 12.46 28.35
C GLY A 76 30.75 11.89 29.33
N LYS A 77 29.69 11.20 28.87
CA LYS A 77 28.67 10.58 29.76
C LYS A 77 28.56 9.05 29.63
N TYR A 78 28.69 8.52 28.42
CA TYR A 78 28.52 7.10 28.12
C TYR A 78 29.61 6.60 27.16
N SER A 79 29.84 5.29 27.14
CA SER A 79 30.81 4.68 26.25
C SER A 79 30.15 4.23 24.95
N TYR A 80 30.50 4.88 23.83
CA TYR A 80 30.02 4.57 22.49
C TYR A 80 31.01 3.64 21.75
N LYS A 81 30.56 2.46 21.32
CA LYS A 81 31.36 1.47 20.61
C LYS A 81 30.71 1.08 19.28
N VAL A 82 31.46 1.15 18.19
CA VAL A 82 31.04 0.63 16.89
C VAL A 82 31.51 -0.82 16.79
N ILE A 83 30.57 -1.76 16.70
CA ILE A 83 30.89 -3.19 16.52
C ILE A 83 31.10 -3.48 15.04
N ASP A 84 30.16 -3.02 14.20
CA ASP A 84 30.23 -3.11 12.74
C ASP A 84 29.48 -1.93 12.09
N GLU A 85 29.51 -1.84 10.75
CA GLU A 85 28.86 -0.77 9.97
C GLU A 85 27.33 -0.69 10.17
N ASN A 86 26.73 -1.76 10.71
CA ASN A 86 25.30 -1.91 10.93
C ASN A 86 24.95 -2.13 12.41
N HIS A 87 25.90 -2.04 13.33
CA HIS A 87 25.70 -2.32 14.74
C HIS A 87 26.59 -1.46 15.62
N VAL A 88 25.93 -0.61 16.40
CA VAL A 88 26.54 0.28 17.38
C VAL A 88 26.01 -0.08 18.76
N VAL A 89 26.87 0.01 19.78
CA VAL A 89 26.50 -0.26 21.17
C VAL A 89 26.92 0.88 22.08
N ILE A 90 25.98 1.34 22.90
CA ILE A 90 26.21 2.34 23.93
C ILE A 90 26.16 1.63 25.29
N THR A 91 27.22 1.82 26.07
CA THR A 91 27.44 1.16 27.38
C THR A 91 27.70 2.20 28.47
N GLY A 92 27.63 1.80 29.74
CA GLY A 92 27.79 2.71 30.89
C GLY A 92 26.49 3.41 31.30
N LEU A 93 25.34 2.86 30.92
CA LEU A 93 24.02 3.43 31.23
C LEU A 93 23.56 2.95 32.61
N PRO A 94 22.78 3.78 33.35
CA PRO A 94 22.18 3.35 34.61
C PRO A 94 21.17 2.21 34.36
N VAL A 95 21.11 1.26 35.29
CA VAL A 95 20.07 0.22 35.28
C VAL A 95 18.74 0.89 35.61
N LEU A 96 17.84 0.94 34.64
CA LEU A 96 16.49 1.46 34.83
C LEU A 96 15.52 0.29 35.07
N GLU A 97 14.78 0.37 36.17
CA GLU A 97 13.71 -0.56 36.51
C GLU A 97 12.40 -0.16 35.79
N ASN A 98 11.35 -0.99 35.89
CA ASN A 98 10.03 -0.77 35.29
C ASN A 98 9.96 -0.89 33.76
N PHE A 99 10.89 -1.63 33.15
CA PHE A 99 10.81 -1.98 31.72
C PHE A 99 9.49 -2.71 31.39
N ASP A 100 9.09 -3.68 32.22
CA ASP A 100 7.90 -4.48 31.95
C ASP A 100 6.61 -3.66 32.03
N ASP A 101 6.53 -2.72 32.97
CA ASP A 101 5.38 -1.82 33.11
C ASP A 101 5.35 -0.79 31.97
N TRP A 102 6.51 -0.27 31.57
CA TRP A 102 6.63 0.58 30.38
C TRP A 102 6.22 -0.18 29.12
N LYS A 103 6.68 -1.41 28.92
CA LYS A 103 6.33 -2.25 27.78
C LYS A 103 4.84 -2.52 27.76
N LYS A 104 4.23 -2.87 28.90
CA LYS A 104 2.77 -3.03 29.03
C LYS A 104 2.02 -1.74 28.73
N SER A 105 2.53 -0.58 29.13
CA SER A 105 1.92 0.71 28.81
C SER A 105 1.98 1.02 27.31
N VAL A 106 3.10 0.72 26.65
CA VAL A 106 3.28 0.89 25.21
C VAL A 106 2.37 -0.07 24.45
N LEU A 107 2.34 -1.34 24.83
CA LEU A 107 1.49 -2.37 24.22
C LEU A 107 0.00 -2.17 24.54
N GLY A 108 -0.34 -1.60 25.69
CA GLY A 108 -1.71 -1.29 26.10
C GLY A 108 -2.26 -0.01 25.45
N ALA A 109 -1.39 0.93 25.11
CA ALA A 109 -1.72 2.11 24.29
C ALA A 109 -1.83 1.78 22.78
N VAL A 110 -1.37 0.60 22.38
CA VAL A 110 -1.60 0.03 21.04
C VAL A 110 -2.82 -0.89 21.13
N PRO A 111 -3.88 -0.70 20.31
CA PRO A 111 -5.03 -1.59 20.35
C PRO A 111 -4.59 -3.04 20.07
N LYS A 112 -4.86 -3.93 21.05
CA LYS A 112 -4.54 -5.36 21.02
C LYS A 112 -5.07 -6.00 19.74
N THR A 113 -4.20 -6.48 18.87
CA THR A 113 -4.57 -7.36 17.74
C THR A 113 -4.04 -8.77 18.00
N SER A 114 -4.79 -9.55 18.78
CA SER A 114 -4.68 -11.02 18.75
C SER A 114 -5.55 -11.59 17.61
N PRO A 115 -5.15 -12.71 16.98
CA PRO A 115 -5.69 -13.15 15.70
C PRO A 115 -6.89 -14.06 15.89
N ALA A 116 -8.09 -13.49 15.90
CA ALA A 116 -9.30 -14.18 15.49
C ALA A 116 -10.30 -13.14 15.01
N SER A 117 -10.42 -13.04 13.68
CA SER A 117 -11.59 -12.52 12.98
C SER A 117 -12.03 -11.10 13.37
N LYS A 118 -11.41 -10.08 12.77
CA LYS A 118 -12.11 -8.89 12.25
C LYS A 118 -11.22 -8.11 11.29
N LYS A 119 -11.74 -7.98 10.07
CA LYS A 119 -11.30 -7.00 9.08
C LYS A 119 -11.25 -5.61 9.72
N GLN A 120 -10.16 -4.91 9.39
CA GLN A 120 -10.06 -3.47 9.13
C GLN A 120 -10.42 -2.52 10.28
N GLU A 121 -9.41 -1.73 10.68
CA GLU A 121 -9.50 -0.26 10.73
C GLU A 121 -8.08 0.28 11.00
N SER A 122 -7.24 0.24 9.95
CA SER A 122 -6.09 1.13 9.88
C SER A 122 -6.63 2.53 9.63
N HIS A 123 -6.93 3.29 10.69
CA HIS A 123 -7.12 4.74 10.56
C HIS A 123 -5.79 5.35 10.17
N SER A 124 -5.51 5.31 8.86
CA SER A 124 -4.55 6.19 8.24
C SER A 124 -5.01 7.59 8.59
N ASN A 125 -4.23 8.26 9.45
CA ASN A 125 -4.43 9.67 9.73
C ASN A 125 -4.14 10.41 8.41
N VAL A 126 -5.17 10.56 7.57
CA VAL A 126 -5.07 11.26 6.30
C VAL A 126 -4.76 12.70 6.66
N ASN A 127 -3.59 13.17 6.22
CA ASN A 127 -3.21 14.55 6.38
C ASN A 127 -4.35 15.44 5.83
N PRO A 128 -4.91 16.39 6.61
CA PRO A 128 -6.00 17.25 6.16
C PRO A 128 -5.72 17.93 4.80
N ARG A 129 -4.44 18.23 4.54
CA ARG A 129 -3.98 18.77 3.26
C ARG A 129 -4.18 17.79 2.10
N ASN A 130 -3.91 16.50 2.31
CA ASN A 130 -4.12 15.47 1.29
C ASN A 130 -5.61 15.22 1.05
N MET A 131 -6.44 15.30 2.08
CA MET A 131 -7.90 15.17 1.94
C MET A 131 -8.44 16.29 1.04
N MET A 132 -7.99 17.53 1.25
CA MET A 132 -8.39 18.67 0.41
C MET A 132 -7.96 18.51 -1.05
N LEU A 133 -6.74 17.99 -1.30
CA LEU A 133 -6.27 17.70 -2.65
C LEU A 133 -7.06 16.54 -3.29
N ALA A 134 -7.35 15.48 -2.55
CA ALA A 134 -8.13 14.35 -3.03
C ALA A 134 -9.56 14.78 -3.41
N TYR A 135 -10.18 15.65 -2.61
CA TYR A 135 -11.49 16.22 -2.92
C TYR A 135 -11.48 17.00 -4.24
N ARG A 136 -10.47 17.85 -4.45
CA ARG A 136 -10.33 18.60 -5.71
C ARG A 136 -10.23 17.66 -6.91
N GLU A 137 -9.37 16.64 -6.82
CA GLU A 137 -9.22 15.66 -7.89
C GLU A 137 -10.51 14.86 -8.12
N MET A 138 -11.23 14.50 -7.06
CA MET A 138 -12.53 13.83 -7.16
C MET A 138 -13.61 14.71 -7.79
N TYR A 139 -13.61 16.00 -7.50
CA TYR A 139 -14.53 16.95 -8.12
C TYR A 139 -14.28 17.06 -9.63
N ASP A 140 -13.02 17.23 -10.03
CA ASP A 140 -12.63 17.29 -11.45
C ASP A 140 -12.92 15.96 -12.17
N TYR A 141 -12.68 14.82 -11.49
CA TYR A 141 -13.05 13.50 -11.99
C TYR A 141 -14.57 13.37 -12.19
N THR A 142 -15.38 13.77 -11.21
CA THR A 142 -16.84 13.67 -11.26
C THR A 142 -17.41 14.52 -12.39
N LEU A 143 -16.90 15.74 -12.57
CA LEU A 143 -17.27 16.59 -13.71
C LEU A 143 -16.94 15.94 -15.06
N ASP A 144 -15.76 15.33 -15.17
CA ASP A 144 -15.35 14.63 -16.39
C ASP A 144 -16.27 13.42 -16.69
N ILE A 145 -16.63 12.65 -15.68
CA ILE A 145 -17.57 11.53 -15.81
C ILE A 145 -18.96 12.03 -16.25
N CYS A 146 -19.49 13.08 -15.63
CA CYS A 146 -20.78 13.66 -16.00
C CYS A 146 -20.81 14.16 -17.46
N ARG A 147 -19.74 14.84 -17.90
CA ARG A 147 -19.62 15.31 -19.29
C ARG A 147 -19.52 14.18 -20.31
N ARG A 148 -18.83 13.09 -19.97
CA ARG A 148 -18.61 11.93 -20.86
C ARG A 148 -19.84 11.05 -20.95
N THR A 149 -20.47 10.74 -19.82
CA THR A 149 -21.68 9.91 -19.74
C THR A 149 -22.86 10.54 -20.49
N GLY A 150 -22.88 11.88 -20.62
CA GLY A 150 -23.84 12.58 -21.48
C GLY A 150 -23.80 12.15 -22.96
N LYS A 151 -22.64 11.69 -23.46
CA LYS A 151 -22.39 11.31 -24.86
C LYS A 151 -22.61 9.82 -25.17
N PHE A 152 -22.90 8.99 -24.17
CA PHE A 152 -23.09 7.56 -24.36
C PHE A 152 -24.39 7.25 -25.09
N TYR A 153 -24.43 6.11 -25.81
CA TYR A 153 -25.67 5.63 -26.39
C TYR A 153 -26.72 5.39 -25.31
N LYS A 154 -28.00 5.59 -25.67
CA LYS A 154 -29.16 5.51 -24.76
C LYS A 154 -29.15 4.24 -23.89
N ASN A 155 -28.78 3.11 -24.47
CA ASN A 155 -28.77 1.80 -23.82
C ASN A 155 -27.73 1.71 -22.68
N TYR A 156 -26.62 2.42 -22.78
CA TYR A 156 -25.55 2.42 -21.76
C TYR A 156 -25.63 3.62 -20.83
N LYS A 157 -26.27 4.72 -21.27
CA LYS A 157 -26.43 5.96 -20.49
C LYS A 157 -27.22 5.77 -19.20
N PHE A 158 -28.35 5.06 -19.26
CA PHE A 158 -29.25 4.87 -18.12
C PHE A 158 -28.90 3.66 -17.24
N GLY A 159 -28.01 2.78 -17.71
CA GLY A 159 -27.53 1.65 -16.94
C GLY A 159 -26.16 1.95 -16.35
N LEU A 160 -25.12 1.67 -17.14
CA LEU A 160 -23.74 1.75 -16.70
C LEU A 160 -23.28 3.19 -16.44
N GLY A 161 -23.67 4.13 -17.30
CA GLY A 161 -23.32 5.55 -17.17
C GLY A 161 -24.04 6.26 -16.02
N ASP A 162 -25.21 5.80 -15.61
CA ASP A 162 -25.92 6.34 -14.44
C ASP A 162 -25.32 5.81 -13.15
N ARG A 163 -25.05 4.51 -13.07
CA ARG A 163 -24.32 3.91 -11.94
C ARG A 163 -22.96 4.56 -11.71
N LEU A 164 -22.18 4.78 -12.77
CA LEU A 164 -20.87 5.43 -12.66
C LEU A 164 -20.96 6.87 -12.15
N ARG A 165 -21.99 7.62 -12.55
CA ARG A 165 -22.24 8.97 -12.02
C ARG A 165 -22.62 8.93 -10.55
N ASN A 166 -23.53 8.04 -10.17
CA ASN A 166 -23.99 7.92 -8.79
C ASN A 166 -22.84 7.49 -7.87
N ASP A 167 -22.02 6.51 -8.28
CA ASP A 167 -20.82 6.08 -7.55
C ASP A 167 -19.82 7.26 -7.39
N SER A 168 -19.62 8.08 -8.44
CA SER A 168 -18.73 9.25 -8.38
C SER A 168 -19.25 10.34 -7.42
N MET A 169 -20.56 10.61 -7.45
CA MET A 169 -21.21 11.58 -6.56
C MET A 169 -21.19 11.10 -5.10
N GLU A 170 -21.46 9.81 -4.84
CA GLU A 170 -21.42 9.23 -3.50
C GLU A 170 -20.04 9.43 -2.86
N LEU A 171 -18.95 9.17 -3.58
CA LEU A 171 -17.60 9.37 -3.07
C LEU A 171 -17.28 10.86 -2.82
N LEU A 172 -17.74 11.76 -3.70
CA LEU A 172 -17.57 13.19 -3.53
C LEU A 172 -18.29 13.71 -2.27
N GLU A 173 -19.52 13.27 -2.04
CA GLU A 173 -20.32 13.60 -0.85
C GLU A 173 -19.66 13.07 0.42
N MET A 174 -19.20 11.81 0.41
CA MET A 174 -18.46 11.22 1.53
C MET A 174 -17.22 12.04 1.90
N MET A 175 -16.45 12.51 0.91
CA MET A 175 -15.29 13.36 1.15
C MET A 175 -15.68 14.72 1.73
N GLN A 176 -16.74 15.33 1.22
CA GLN A 176 -17.20 16.64 1.69
C GLN A 176 -17.66 16.59 3.14
N LEU A 177 -18.47 15.59 3.51
CA LEU A 177 -18.96 15.40 4.87
C LEU A 177 -17.81 15.12 5.85
N ALA A 178 -16.79 14.37 5.40
CA ALA A 178 -15.59 14.13 6.18
C ALA A 178 -14.74 15.39 6.38
N MET A 179 -14.60 16.21 5.33
CA MET A 179 -13.86 17.48 5.41
C MET A 179 -14.51 18.48 6.38
N GLN A 180 -15.84 18.51 6.41
CA GLN A 180 -16.59 19.38 7.32
C GLN A 180 -16.70 18.82 8.75
N GLY A 181 -16.24 17.59 8.99
CA GLY A 181 -16.29 16.95 10.30
C GLY A 181 -17.68 16.43 10.68
N PHE A 182 -18.64 16.40 9.74
CA PHE A 182 -19.99 15.88 10.00
C PHE A 182 -20.03 14.35 10.03
N ALA A 183 -19.08 13.68 9.36
CA ALA A 183 -19.01 12.23 9.31
C ALA A 183 -17.57 11.72 9.35
N LYS A 184 -17.38 10.49 9.85
CA LYS A 184 -16.11 9.77 9.72
C LYS A 184 -15.93 9.34 8.26
N PHE A 185 -14.75 9.55 7.69
CA PHE A 185 -14.45 9.06 6.36
C PHE A 185 -14.31 7.54 6.36
N ASP A 186 -15.18 6.85 5.61
CA ASP A 186 -15.12 5.40 5.44
C ASP A 186 -14.21 5.04 4.26
N PHE A 187 -12.99 4.65 4.59
CA PHE A 187 -11.97 4.24 3.63
C PHE A 187 -12.35 2.99 2.85
N ASP A 188 -13.01 2.03 3.50
CA ASP A 188 -13.37 0.77 2.88
C ASP A 188 -14.48 0.97 1.85
N ARG A 189 -15.45 1.81 2.19
CA ARG A 189 -16.50 2.21 1.25
C ARG A 189 -15.92 2.99 0.07
N ALA A 190 -15.03 3.95 0.32
CA ALA A 190 -14.36 4.70 -0.74
C ALA A 190 -13.58 3.80 -1.71
N MET A 191 -12.84 2.81 -1.18
CA MET A 191 -12.13 1.84 -1.99
C MET A 191 -13.09 1.01 -2.87
N GLN A 192 -14.19 0.51 -2.29
CA GLN A 192 -15.19 -0.26 -3.04
C GLN A 192 -15.78 0.54 -4.21
N ILE A 193 -16.06 1.83 -3.99
CA ILE A 193 -16.56 2.73 -5.03
C ILE A 193 -15.54 2.89 -6.16
N LEU A 194 -14.27 3.16 -5.83
CA LEU A 194 -13.22 3.33 -6.84
C LEU A 194 -12.94 2.05 -7.65
N VAL A 195 -12.91 0.89 -6.99
CA VAL A 195 -12.76 -0.41 -7.67
C VAL A 195 -13.95 -0.67 -8.61
N ARG A 196 -15.17 -0.40 -8.15
CA ARG A 196 -16.37 -0.53 -8.98
C ARG A 196 -16.32 0.41 -10.18
N ALA A 197 -15.93 1.67 -9.98
CA ALA A 197 -15.79 2.66 -11.05
C ALA A 197 -14.77 2.20 -12.12
N ARG A 198 -13.65 1.59 -11.72
CA ARG A 198 -12.67 1.00 -12.67
C ARG A 198 -13.27 -0.08 -13.54
N ILE A 199 -14.00 -1.02 -12.94
CA ILE A 199 -14.64 -2.13 -13.67
C ILE A 199 -15.66 -1.56 -14.68
N GLN A 200 -16.49 -0.60 -14.24
CA GLN A 200 -17.46 0.04 -15.12
C GLN A 200 -16.79 0.79 -16.28
N LEU A 201 -15.70 1.51 -16.02
CA LEU A 201 -14.91 2.21 -17.04
C LEU A 201 -14.26 1.24 -18.03
N ARG A 202 -13.78 0.07 -17.57
CA ARG A 202 -13.23 -0.96 -18.45
C ARG A 202 -14.29 -1.55 -19.36
N ILE A 203 -15.47 -1.86 -18.83
CA ILE A 203 -16.60 -2.33 -19.65
C ILE A 203 -17.00 -1.27 -20.69
N LEU A 204 -17.04 0.01 -20.31
CA LEU A 204 -17.35 1.10 -21.24
C LEU A 204 -16.30 1.25 -22.35
N GLN A 205 -15.04 0.97 -22.05
CA GLN A 205 -13.95 0.92 -23.04
C GLN A 205 -14.16 -0.25 -24.02
N ASP A 206 -14.42 -1.45 -23.51
CA ASP A 206 -14.61 -2.65 -24.32
C ASP A 206 -15.85 -2.53 -25.23
N LEU A 207 -16.90 -1.84 -24.75
CA LEU A 207 -18.09 -1.48 -25.51
C LEU A 207 -17.90 -0.27 -26.46
N LYS A 208 -16.66 0.22 -26.60
CA LYS A 208 -16.26 1.35 -27.44
C LYS A 208 -17.04 2.65 -27.15
N GLN A 209 -17.59 2.80 -25.94
CA GLN A 209 -18.25 4.05 -25.50
C GLN A 209 -17.23 5.12 -25.12
N ILE A 210 -16.05 4.70 -24.70
CA ILE A 210 -14.93 5.57 -24.32
C ILE A 210 -13.72 5.18 -25.16
N ALA A 211 -13.01 6.18 -25.69
CA ALA A 211 -11.76 5.94 -26.42
C ALA A 211 -10.64 5.50 -25.48
N ASN A 212 -9.67 4.72 -25.97
CA ASN A 212 -8.56 4.21 -25.16
C ASN A 212 -7.80 5.32 -24.41
N ASN A 213 -7.49 6.43 -25.10
CA ASN A 213 -6.80 7.58 -24.50
C ASN A 213 -7.59 8.22 -23.36
N GLN A 214 -8.92 8.22 -23.47
CA GLN A 214 -9.80 8.76 -22.44
C GLN A 214 -9.87 7.82 -21.24
N TRP A 215 -9.90 6.50 -21.48
CA TRP A 215 -9.83 5.51 -20.41
C TRP A 215 -8.52 5.63 -19.61
N ILE A 216 -7.37 5.74 -20.30
CA ILE A 216 -6.05 5.95 -19.65
C ILE A 216 -6.07 7.21 -18.78
N PHE A 217 -6.56 8.33 -19.31
CA PHE A 217 -6.64 9.59 -18.59
C PHE A 217 -7.50 9.51 -17.32
N VAL A 218 -8.68 8.89 -17.42
CA VAL A 218 -9.59 8.74 -16.28
C VAL A 218 -9.02 7.76 -15.25
N ASN A 219 -8.37 6.69 -15.69
CA ASN A 219 -7.74 5.73 -14.79
C ASN A 219 -6.55 6.36 -14.03
N ALA A 220 -5.76 7.20 -14.69
CA ALA A 220 -4.69 7.96 -14.06
C ALA A 220 -5.21 8.89 -12.94
N LYS A 221 -6.37 9.54 -13.15
CA LYS A 221 -7.03 10.31 -12.08
C LYS A 221 -7.39 9.45 -10.87
N ILE A 222 -7.95 8.26 -11.10
CA ILE A 222 -8.30 7.32 -10.01
C ILE A 222 -7.05 6.93 -9.21
N GLU A 223 -5.92 6.65 -9.87
CA GLU A 223 -4.65 6.37 -9.18
C GLU A 223 -4.17 7.56 -8.34
N THR A 224 -4.26 8.79 -8.86
CA THR A 224 -3.92 10.01 -8.09
C THR A 224 -4.76 10.10 -6.82
N ILE A 225 -6.07 9.85 -6.92
CA ILE A 225 -6.98 9.88 -5.77
C ILE A 225 -6.63 8.81 -4.74
N LEU A 226 -6.37 7.57 -5.18
CA LEU A 226 -5.95 6.49 -4.27
C LEU A 226 -4.66 6.83 -3.53
N ASN A 227 -3.66 7.35 -4.24
CA ASN A 227 -2.37 7.75 -3.67
C ASN A 227 -2.54 8.89 -2.65
N LEU A 228 -3.37 9.89 -2.94
CA LEU A 228 -3.65 10.99 -2.01
C LEU A 228 -4.33 10.51 -0.73
N LEU A 229 -5.24 9.55 -0.84
CA LEU A 229 -5.96 8.95 0.28
C LEU A 229 -5.16 7.86 1.01
N ARG A 230 -3.95 7.53 0.52
CA ARG A 230 -3.15 6.38 0.99
C ARG A 230 -3.93 5.07 1.02
N LEU A 231 -4.87 4.94 0.10
CA LEU A 231 -5.56 3.70 -0.15
C LEU A 231 -4.55 2.85 -0.94
N GLU A 232 -3.99 1.81 -0.32
CA GLU A 232 -3.06 0.90 -1.00
C GLU A 232 -3.68 0.49 -2.33
N SER A 233 -3.02 0.83 -3.44
CA SER A 233 -3.47 0.44 -4.77
C SER A 233 -3.43 -1.09 -4.82
N CYS A 234 -4.59 -1.74 -4.88
CA CYS A 234 -4.66 -3.14 -5.26
C CYS A 234 -4.24 -3.25 -6.73
N GLY A 235 -2.94 -3.37 -6.97
CA GLY A 235 -2.37 -3.65 -8.28
C GLY A 235 -1.25 -2.70 -8.65
N ASN A 236 -0.06 -2.93 -8.09
CA ASN A 236 1.19 -2.42 -8.67
C ASN A 236 2.33 -3.44 -8.57
N ASP A 237 1.99 -4.72 -8.73
CA ASP A 237 2.98 -5.68 -9.22
C ASP A 237 2.83 -5.75 -10.76
N THR A 238 3.77 -5.08 -11.43
CA THR A 238 4.10 -5.23 -12.85
C THR A 238 3.09 -4.74 -13.90
N VAL A 239 3.14 -3.45 -14.23
CA VAL A 239 2.89 -3.00 -15.62
C VAL A 239 4.06 -2.11 -16.04
N GLY A 240 5.09 -2.77 -16.55
CA GLY A 240 6.22 -2.19 -17.24
C GLY A 240 6.98 -3.33 -17.90
N GLU A 241 6.89 -3.40 -19.23
CA GLU A 241 7.58 -4.35 -20.11
C GLU A 241 7.03 -5.77 -20.17
N ASN A 242 5.95 -5.94 -20.95
CA ASN A 242 5.99 -6.79 -22.13
C ASN A 242 4.76 -6.52 -23.02
N LEU A 243 5.03 -5.99 -24.21
CA LEU A 243 4.13 -6.10 -25.36
C LEU A 243 3.98 -7.57 -25.72
N SER A 244 2.81 -7.94 -26.23
CA SER A 244 2.38 -9.29 -26.65
C SER A 244 2.21 -10.31 -25.54
N GLU A 245 1.01 -10.35 -24.96
CA GLU A 245 0.25 -11.58 -24.63
C GLU A 245 -0.94 -11.21 -23.75
N PHE A 246 -2.06 -10.84 -24.35
CA PHE A 246 -3.37 -11.10 -23.74
C PHE A 246 -4.35 -11.42 -24.87
N SER A 247 -4.31 -12.70 -25.23
CA SER A 247 -5.23 -13.38 -26.11
C SER A 247 -6.66 -13.24 -25.56
N SER A 248 -7.55 -12.78 -26.43
CA SER A 248 -9.00 -12.66 -26.23
C SER A 248 -9.64 -13.93 -25.63
N PRO A 249 -10.50 -13.84 -24.59
CA PRO A 249 -11.18 -14.99 -24.03
C PRO A 249 -12.59 -15.18 -24.62
N LEU A 250 -12.79 -14.94 -25.92
CA LEU A 250 -14.04 -15.27 -26.62
C LEU A 250 -13.76 -15.55 -28.11
N SER A 251 -13.63 -16.83 -28.48
CA SER A 251 -14.16 -17.34 -29.75
C SER A 251 -14.46 -18.84 -29.63
N PRO A 252 -15.60 -19.32 -30.14
CA PRO A 252 -16.12 -20.64 -29.82
C PRO A 252 -15.51 -21.73 -30.71
N ALA A 253 -15.43 -22.93 -30.14
CA ALA A 253 -15.12 -24.17 -30.83
C ALA A 253 -15.98 -24.36 -32.10
N MET A 254 -15.34 -24.56 -33.26
CA MET A 254 -15.84 -25.39 -34.36
C MET A 254 -14.80 -25.44 -35.50
N GLN A 255 -14.15 -26.59 -35.69
CA GLN A 255 -14.18 -27.36 -36.95
C GLN A 255 -13.05 -28.41 -37.03
N ARG A 256 -13.49 -29.67 -36.94
CA ARG A 256 -13.13 -30.82 -37.79
C ARG A 256 -11.66 -31.00 -38.19
N SER A 257 -11.07 -31.98 -37.52
CA SER A 257 -10.05 -32.90 -38.02
C SER A 257 -10.34 -33.44 -39.43
N ARG A 258 -9.45 -33.16 -40.39
CA ARG A 258 -9.07 -34.06 -41.50
C ARG A 258 -7.57 -33.87 -41.81
N GLN A 259 -6.77 -34.79 -41.27
CA GLN A 259 -5.50 -35.28 -41.85
C GLN A 259 -5.87 -36.05 -43.16
N THR A 260 -5.07 -36.21 -44.22
CA THR A 260 -3.61 -36.08 -44.48
C THR A 260 -3.36 -36.36 -45.97
N HIS A 261 -2.26 -35.83 -46.52
CA HIS A 261 -1.43 -36.32 -47.65
C HIS A 261 -2.08 -36.49 -49.04
N GLY A 262 -1.45 -36.22 -50.18
CA GLY A 262 -0.04 -35.99 -50.55
C GLY A 262 0.17 -36.58 -51.96
N ASP A 263 0.85 -35.83 -52.82
CA ASP A 263 1.52 -36.23 -54.08
C ASP A 263 0.73 -36.57 -55.36
N GLY A 264 1.22 -36.00 -56.49
CA GLY A 264 1.09 -36.58 -57.85
C GLY A 264 0.58 -35.65 -58.96
N LEU A 265 1.48 -34.91 -59.62
CA LEU A 265 1.38 -34.51 -61.05
C LEU A 265 1.53 -35.78 -61.96
N PRO A 266 1.31 -35.77 -63.30
CA PRO A 266 0.79 -34.74 -64.23
C PRO A 266 -0.19 -35.27 -65.33
N GLN A 267 -0.56 -34.37 -66.27
CA GLN A 267 -1.04 -34.58 -67.66
C GLN A 267 -2.54 -34.81 -67.96
N GLY A 268 -3.04 -34.06 -68.96
CA GLY A 268 -4.20 -34.43 -69.77
C GLY A 268 -5.17 -33.29 -70.13
N THR A 269 -4.90 -32.52 -71.20
CA THR A 269 -5.95 -32.09 -72.15
C THR A 269 -6.53 -33.36 -72.84
N PRO A 270 -7.75 -33.40 -73.46
CA PRO A 270 -8.48 -32.33 -74.17
C PRO A 270 -10.04 -32.35 -74.10
N CYS A 271 -10.67 -31.49 -74.94
CA CYS A 271 -12.06 -31.49 -75.47
C CYS A 271 -13.17 -30.78 -74.65
N ARG A 272 -13.68 -29.61 -75.09
CA ARG A 272 -14.73 -29.32 -76.11
C ARG A 272 -16.17 -29.65 -75.65
N VAL A 273 -16.97 -28.61 -75.37
CA VAL A 273 -18.16 -28.19 -76.17
C VAL A 273 -18.22 -26.67 -76.10
#